data_AF-A0A8C7BAQ4-F1
#
_entry.id   AF-A0A8C7BAQ4-F1
#
_cell.length_a   1.000
_cell.length_b   1.000
_cell.length_c   1.000
_cell.angle_alpha   90.00
_cell.angle_beta   90.00
_cell.angle_gamma   90.00
#
_symmetry.space_group_name_H-M   'P 1'
#
loop_
_entity.id
_entity.type
_entity.pdbx_description
1 polymer ?
#
loop_
_entity_poly.entity_id
_entity_poly.type
_entity_poly.pdbx_seq_one_letter_code
_entity_poly.pdbx_strand_id
1 'polypeptide(L)'
;MISRCSPPVDPPAPPQTLVPQTPITPLPFPPNVPNLAFPPPSSLQALIPPPPPPPPPPVRGLAPPHVFGLEKSQLLKEALDKAGPVPKSRDDVKRLLKLHQDRFRNDLQWILFCADVPSLIQEGPQCGLVALWMAGTLLAPPSGIPLERLVEMAMERGYTAQGEMFSVADMGKLAQETLGCQVEQLHGGLGGPNRARVLWHLVSGHPLLIPYDEDFNHEPCHRKGHKAHWAVSTGVLLGVRAVPRLGYSEDPELPGLFHPVPTTPHQPPALPEEGSAGAVYLLSKQGKSWHYQLWDYDQVRDSNLQLTDFSPSRAADGRAYVVPAGGVRAGLCGQALLLRPRDSSH
;
A
#
# COMPACT_ATOMS: atom_id res chain seq x y z
N MET A 1 -5.84 51.82 32.25
CA MET A 1 -6.41 52.19 30.93
C MET A 1 -6.70 50.89 30.21
N ILE A 2 -7.97 50.53 30.07
CA ILE A 2 -8.40 49.21 29.60
C ILE A 2 -9.11 49.45 28.27
N SER A 3 -8.45 49.08 27.17
CA SER A 3 -8.99 49.24 25.81
C SER A 3 -9.91 48.06 25.51
N ARG A 4 -11.17 48.35 25.18
CA ARG A 4 -12.19 47.36 24.80
C ARG A 4 -12.15 47.18 23.28
N CYS A 5 -11.82 45.98 22.82
CA CYS A 5 -11.97 45.60 21.41
C CYS A 5 -13.40 45.08 21.15
N SER A 6 -14.04 45.63 20.12
CA SER A 6 -15.36 45.26 19.62
C SER A 6 -15.36 43.91 18.87
N PRO A 7 -16.47 43.17 18.81
CA PRO A 7 -16.58 41.92 18.06
C PRO A 7 -16.75 42.16 16.55
N PRO A 8 -16.45 41.15 15.70
CA PRO A 8 -16.52 41.27 14.25
C PRO A 8 -17.96 41.28 13.71
N VAL A 9 -18.14 41.99 12.60
CA VAL A 9 -19.41 42.14 11.85
C VAL A 9 -19.53 41.01 10.83
N ASP A 10 -20.66 40.30 10.84
CA ASP A 10 -20.98 39.24 9.85
C ASP A 10 -21.27 39.84 8.46
N PRO A 11 -20.91 39.13 7.36
CA PRO A 11 -21.22 39.57 6.00
C PRO A 11 -22.70 39.35 5.63
N PRO A 12 -23.26 40.15 4.69
CA PRO A 12 -24.66 40.08 4.34
C PRO A 12 -24.99 38.81 3.53
N ALA A 13 -26.19 38.26 3.78
CA ALA A 13 -26.73 37.08 3.10
C ALA A 13 -26.96 37.33 1.58
N PRO A 14 -26.80 36.30 0.73
CA PRO A 14 -27.06 36.42 -0.70
C PRO A 14 -28.57 36.54 -1.00
N PRO A 15 -28.97 37.22 -2.09
CA PRO A 15 -30.36 37.41 -2.45
C PRO A 15 -31.05 36.10 -2.86
N GLN A 16 -32.28 35.91 -2.39
CA GLN A 16 -33.15 34.78 -2.70
C GLN A 16 -33.62 34.84 -4.17
N THR A 17 -33.26 33.84 -4.97
CA THR A 17 -33.80 33.67 -6.32
C THR A 17 -35.18 33.04 -6.25
N LEU A 18 -36.19 33.78 -6.69
CA LEU A 18 -37.57 33.32 -6.86
C LEU A 18 -37.64 32.19 -7.89
N VAL A 19 -38.16 31.04 -7.45
CA VAL A 19 -38.49 29.87 -8.27
C VAL A 19 -39.74 30.20 -9.11
N PRO A 20 -39.73 30.07 -10.45
CA PRO A 20 -40.94 30.18 -11.24
C PRO A 20 -41.82 28.94 -11.02
N GLN A 21 -43.03 29.14 -10.50
CA GLN A 21 -44.08 28.12 -10.40
C GLN A 21 -44.60 27.80 -11.81
N THR A 22 -44.44 26.55 -12.24
CA THR A 22 -45.08 26.00 -13.43
C THR A 22 -46.51 25.55 -13.12
N PRO A 23 -47.52 25.90 -13.94
CA PRO A 23 -48.90 25.47 -13.71
C PRO A 23 -49.10 23.98 -13.99
N ILE A 24 -49.71 23.28 -13.04
CA ILE A 24 -50.20 21.89 -13.16
C ILE A 24 -51.41 21.91 -14.10
N THR A 25 -51.35 21.12 -15.19
CA THR A 25 -52.50 20.88 -16.09
C THR A 25 -52.71 19.35 -16.21
N PRO A 26 -53.95 18.83 -16.24
CA PRO A 26 -54.21 17.38 -16.08
C PRO A 26 -54.00 16.57 -17.37
N LEU A 27 -53.63 15.30 -17.18
CA LEU A 27 -53.52 14.24 -18.19
C LEU A 27 -54.87 13.87 -18.84
N PRO A 28 -54.87 13.54 -20.14
CA PRO A 28 -55.81 12.56 -20.71
C PRO A 28 -55.10 11.42 -21.48
N PHE A 29 -55.49 10.18 -21.19
CA PHE A 29 -55.19 8.93 -21.93
C PHE A 29 -56.35 8.59 -22.91
N PRO A 30 -56.22 7.61 -23.83
CA PRO A 30 -55.93 7.82 -25.26
C PRO A 30 -57.13 7.42 -26.16
N PRO A 31 -57.06 7.62 -27.49
CA PRO A 31 -57.95 6.89 -28.39
C PRO A 31 -57.21 5.98 -29.40
N ASN A 32 -57.67 4.73 -29.37
CA ASN A 32 -57.93 3.80 -30.48
C ASN A 32 -56.81 3.32 -31.42
N VAL A 33 -56.56 2.02 -31.25
CA VAL A 33 -55.92 1.05 -32.14
C VAL A 33 -56.76 0.85 -33.42
N PRO A 34 -56.19 0.83 -34.64
CA PRO A 34 -56.92 0.40 -35.83
C PRO A 34 -56.96 -1.13 -35.96
N ASN A 35 -58.16 -1.62 -36.30
CA ASN A 35 -58.53 -2.98 -36.71
C ASN A 35 -57.47 -3.71 -37.56
N LEU A 36 -57.08 -4.90 -37.11
CA LEU A 36 -56.55 -5.97 -37.97
C LEU A 36 -57.45 -7.20 -37.84
N ALA A 37 -57.99 -7.60 -38.98
CA ALA A 37 -59.02 -8.61 -39.14
C ALA A 37 -58.57 -10.03 -38.72
N PHE A 38 -59.52 -10.79 -38.18
CA PHE A 38 -59.40 -12.22 -37.86
C PHE A 38 -59.40 -13.09 -39.13
N PRO A 39 -58.58 -14.16 -39.21
CA PRO A 39 -58.81 -15.28 -40.12
C PRO A 39 -59.61 -16.42 -39.42
N PRO A 40 -60.20 -17.36 -40.19
CA PRO A 40 -61.21 -18.33 -39.71
C PRO A 40 -60.59 -19.55 -38.99
N PRO A 41 -61.40 -20.40 -38.32
CA PRO A 41 -60.89 -21.45 -37.45
C PRO A 41 -60.47 -22.68 -38.26
N SER A 42 -59.28 -23.22 -37.98
CA SER A 42 -58.82 -24.50 -38.51
C SER A 42 -58.50 -25.48 -37.39
N SER A 43 -59.35 -26.50 -37.31
CA SER A 43 -59.09 -27.90 -36.93
C SER A 43 -58.00 -28.21 -35.89
N LEU A 44 -58.44 -28.73 -34.75
CA LEU A 44 -57.64 -29.47 -33.76
C LEU A 44 -56.86 -30.62 -34.42
N GLN A 45 -55.56 -30.44 -34.61
CA GLN A 45 -54.59 -31.53 -34.71
C GLN A 45 -53.64 -31.42 -33.51
N ALA A 46 -53.57 -32.50 -32.72
CA ALA A 46 -52.67 -32.62 -31.58
C ALA A 46 -51.21 -32.53 -32.07
N LEU A 47 -50.54 -31.42 -31.73
CA LEU A 47 -49.11 -31.24 -31.96
C LEU A 47 -48.34 -32.02 -30.89
N ILE A 48 -47.59 -33.02 -31.32
CA ILE A 48 -46.58 -33.71 -30.51
C ILE A 48 -45.51 -32.67 -30.14
N PRO A 49 -45.11 -32.52 -28.86
CA PRO A 49 -44.07 -31.56 -28.49
C PRO A 49 -42.72 -31.98 -29.10
N PRO A 50 -41.90 -31.01 -29.58
CA PRO A 50 -40.56 -31.32 -30.08
C PRO A 50 -39.69 -31.89 -28.94
N PRO A 51 -38.73 -32.76 -29.26
CA PRO A 51 -37.81 -33.31 -28.26
C PRO A 51 -37.01 -32.18 -27.58
N PRO A 52 -36.63 -32.35 -26.31
CA PRO A 52 -35.83 -31.36 -25.59
C PRO A 52 -34.49 -31.14 -26.31
N PRO A 53 -33.95 -29.90 -26.30
CA PRO A 53 -32.65 -29.62 -26.88
C PRO A 53 -31.56 -30.45 -26.17
N PRO A 54 -30.52 -30.87 -26.89
CA PRO A 54 -29.40 -31.59 -26.29
C PRO A 54 -28.75 -30.73 -25.18
N PRO A 55 -28.21 -31.36 -24.12
CA PRO A 55 -27.51 -30.64 -23.07
C PRO A 55 -26.36 -29.81 -23.67
N PRO A 56 -26.10 -28.61 -23.14
CA PRO A 56 -24.97 -27.80 -23.60
C PRO A 56 -23.68 -28.61 -23.46
N PRO A 57 -22.71 -28.43 -24.38
CA PRO A 57 -21.42 -29.09 -24.27
C PRO A 57 -20.81 -28.74 -22.90
N PRO A 58 -20.10 -29.69 -22.24
CA PRO A 58 -19.41 -29.37 -21.01
C PRO A 58 -18.52 -28.17 -21.25
N VAL A 59 -18.70 -27.13 -20.43
CA VAL A 59 -17.82 -25.95 -20.44
C VAL A 59 -16.42 -26.50 -20.23
N ARG A 60 -15.64 -26.60 -21.32
CA ARG A 60 -14.21 -26.86 -21.23
C ARG A 60 -13.68 -25.80 -20.28
N GLY A 61 -13.04 -26.28 -19.21
CA GLY A 61 -12.66 -25.49 -18.05
C GLY A 61 -12.24 -24.09 -18.47
N LEU A 62 -12.86 -23.09 -17.86
CA LEU A 62 -12.31 -21.74 -17.83
C LEU A 62 -10.82 -21.91 -17.56
N ALA A 63 -9.99 -21.54 -18.53
CA ALA A 63 -8.57 -21.40 -18.27
C ALA A 63 -8.45 -20.56 -16.99
N PRO A 64 -7.62 -20.97 -16.02
CA PRO A 64 -7.46 -20.18 -14.80
C PRO A 64 -7.23 -18.72 -15.21
N PRO A 65 -7.90 -17.74 -14.57
CA PRO A 65 -7.82 -16.36 -14.99
C PRO A 65 -6.34 -16.01 -15.14
N HIS A 66 -5.96 -15.58 -16.33
CA HIS A 66 -4.56 -15.30 -16.66
C HIS A 66 -4.16 -14.09 -15.81
N VAL A 67 -3.64 -14.30 -14.60
CA VAL A 67 -3.19 -13.23 -13.72
C VAL A 67 -1.90 -12.70 -14.32
N PHE A 68 -1.94 -11.48 -14.85
CA PHE A 68 -0.79 -10.88 -15.51
C PHE A 68 0.37 -10.77 -14.52
N GLY A 69 1.53 -11.30 -14.91
CA GLY A 69 2.71 -11.35 -14.05
C GLY A 69 2.85 -12.63 -13.23
N LEU A 70 1.83 -13.52 -13.18
CA LEU A 70 1.91 -14.81 -12.46
C LEU A 70 3.02 -15.71 -13.03
N GLU A 71 3.10 -15.82 -14.36
CA GLU A 71 4.17 -16.59 -15.01
C GLU A 71 5.55 -15.99 -14.74
N LYS A 72 5.66 -14.65 -14.76
CA LYS A 72 6.93 -13.98 -14.45
C LYS A 72 7.33 -14.14 -12.98
N SER A 73 6.37 -14.06 -12.05
CA SER A 73 6.62 -14.29 -10.63
C SER A 73 6.95 -15.75 -10.34
N GLN A 74 6.31 -16.71 -11.03
CA GLN A 74 6.63 -18.13 -10.93
C GLN A 74 8.03 -18.43 -11.46
N LEU A 75 8.38 -17.91 -12.65
CA LEU A 75 9.73 -18.05 -13.20
C LEU A 75 10.79 -17.41 -12.29
N LEU A 76 10.50 -16.24 -11.72
CA LEU A 76 11.39 -15.59 -10.76
C LEU A 76 11.53 -16.43 -9.49
N LYS A 77 10.43 -16.91 -8.92
CA LYS A 77 10.41 -17.77 -7.73
C LYS A 77 11.19 -19.05 -7.97
N GLU A 78 10.99 -19.72 -9.10
CA GLU A 78 11.74 -20.91 -9.50
C GLU A 78 13.23 -20.64 -9.71
N ALA A 79 13.59 -19.54 -10.35
CA ALA A 79 14.98 -19.15 -10.55
C ALA A 79 15.68 -18.86 -9.21
N LEU A 80 14.97 -18.21 -8.31
CA LEU A 80 15.45 -17.86 -6.98
C LEU A 80 15.55 -19.11 -6.08
N ASP A 81 14.57 -20.02 -6.10
CA ASP A 81 14.61 -21.30 -5.38
C ASP A 81 15.79 -22.17 -5.83
N LYS A 82 16.17 -22.09 -7.12
CA LYS A 82 17.39 -22.74 -7.67
C LYS A 82 18.69 -22.06 -7.25
N ALA A 83 18.67 -20.76 -6.95
CA ALA A 83 19.85 -19.98 -6.58
C ALA A 83 20.30 -20.19 -5.12
N GLY A 84 19.48 -20.84 -4.29
CA GLY A 84 19.78 -21.19 -2.90
C GLY A 84 18.80 -20.58 -1.91
N PRO A 85 19.02 -20.78 -0.59
CA PRO A 85 18.11 -20.29 0.43
C PRO A 85 18.09 -18.75 0.47
N VAL A 86 16.93 -18.18 0.83
CA VAL A 86 16.78 -16.74 1.07
C VAL A 86 17.89 -16.28 2.03
N PRO A 87 18.66 -15.22 1.68
CA PRO A 87 19.72 -14.71 2.54
C PRO A 87 19.19 -14.40 3.95
N LYS A 88 19.98 -14.72 4.97
CA LYS A 88 19.68 -14.27 6.34
C LYS A 88 19.64 -12.74 6.33
N SER A 89 18.60 -12.17 6.95
CA SER A 89 18.32 -10.72 6.96
C SER A 89 19.59 -9.88 7.25
N ARG A 90 20.32 -10.20 8.32
CA ARG A 90 21.55 -9.51 8.69
C ARG A 90 22.66 -9.57 7.63
N ASP A 91 22.86 -10.72 7.00
CA ASP A 91 23.91 -10.90 5.98
C ASP A 91 23.55 -10.14 4.70
N ASP A 92 22.25 -10.10 4.36
CA ASP A 92 21.70 -9.36 3.24
C ASP A 92 21.93 -7.85 3.38
N VAL A 93 21.60 -7.31 4.56
CA VAL A 93 21.80 -5.89 4.88
C VAL A 93 23.29 -5.54 4.87
N LYS A 94 24.15 -6.38 5.46
CA LYS A 94 25.60 -6.17 5.40
C LYS A 94 26.12 -6.14 3.97
N ARG A 95 25.70 -7.07 3.11
CA ARG A 95 26.06 -7.08 1.68
C ARG A 95 25.60 -5.79 1.00
N LEU A 96 24.37 -5.36 1.25
CA LEU A 96 23.79 -4.14 0.69
C LEU A 96 24.58 -2.89 1.11
N LEU A 97 24.94 -2.77 2.39
CA LEU A 97 25.73 -1.65 2.89
C LEU A 97 27.14 -1.64 2.30
N LYS A 98 27.76 -2.82 2.12
CA LYS A 98 29.06 -2.97 1.42
C LYS A 98 28.98 -2.52 -0.05
N LEU A 99 27.89 -2.87 -0.73
CA LEU A 99 27.66 -2.50 -2.13
C LEU A 99 27.49 -0.98 -2.32
N HIS A 100 26.92 -0.30 -1.33
CA HIS A 100 26.62 1.13 -1.37
C HIS A 100 27.52 1.99 -0.49
N GLN A 101 28.73 1.52 -0.16
CA GLN A 101 29.68 2.27 0.67
C GLN A 101 30.03 3.64 0.08
N ASP A 102 30.02 3.77 -1.25
CA ASP A 102 30.28 5.01 -1.97
C ASP A 102 29.22 6.10 -1.69
N ARG A 103 28.01 5.70 -1.28
CA ARG A 103 26.96 6.63 -0.85
C ARG A 103 27.19 7.18 0.55
N PHE A 104 28.10 6.58 1.33
CA PHE A 104 28.37 6.98 2.71
C PHE A 104 29.42 8.07 2.79
N ARG A 105 28.97 9.27 3.15
CA ARG A 105 29.83 10.41 3.43
C ARG A 105 30.78 10.13 4.61
N ASN A 106 32.05 10.47 4.39
CA ASN A 106 33.14 10.28 5.36
C ASN A 106 33.13 11.28 6.52
N ASP A 107 32.36 12.37 6.41
CA ASP A 107 32.21 13.35 7.49
C ASP A 107 31.08 13.01 8.48
N LEU A 108 30.40 11.88 8.27
CA LEU A 108 29.34 11.36 9.12
C LEU A 108 29.74 10.01 9.72
N GLN A 109 29.14 9.73 10.87
CA GLN A 109 29.04 8.39 11.42
C GLN A 109 27.65 7.83 11.14
N TRP A 110 27.54 6.52 10.97
CA TRP A 110 26.32 5.88 10.51
C TRP A 110 25.76 5.00 11.61
N ILE A 111 24.45 5.10 11.90
CA ILE A 111 23.78 4.24 12.87
C ILE A 111 22.68 3.47 12.14
N LEU A 112 22.74 2.14 12.18
CA LEU A 112 21.71 1.27 11.62
C LEU A 112 20.76 0.78 12.71
N PHE A 113 19.47 1.02 12.49
CA PHE A 113 18.38 0.34 13.18
C PHE A 113 17.68 -0.56 12.16
N CYS A 114 17.53 -1.85 12.46
CA CYS A 114 16.88 -2.78 11.55
C CYS A 114 16.20 -3.90 12.36
N ALA A 115 14.90 -4.08 12.12
CA ALA A 115 14.17 -5.27 12.54
C ALA A 115 14.07 -6.24 11.37
N ASP A 116 14.41 -7.50 11.63
CA ASP A 116 14.44 -8.56 10.62
C ASP A 116 13.02 -8.99 10.21
N VAL A 117 12.77 -9.03 8.91
CA VAL A 117 11.53 -9.58 8.34
C VAL A 117 11.81 -10.56 7.22
N PRO A 118 10.94 -11.57 7.00
CA PRO A 118 11.09 -12.51 5.89
C PRO A 118 10.96 -11.82 4.52
N SER A 119 11.31 -12.55 3.46
CA SER A 119 11.06 -12.15 2.09
C SER A 119 10.07 -13.12 1.43
N LEU A 120 9.17 -12.59 0.61
CA LEU A 120 8.19 -13.36 -0.13
C LEU A 120 7.99 -12.73 -1.51
N ILE A 121 8.12 -13.53 -2.56
CA ILE A 121 7.80 -13.08 -3.92
C ILE A 121 6.29 -13.14 -4.11
N GLN A 122 5.70 -12.00 -4.43
CA GLN A 122 4.29 -11.85 -4.72
C GLN A 122 3.93 -12.60 -6.00
N GLU A 123 2.72 -13.15 -6.03
CA GLU A 123 2.14 -13.75 -7.22
C GLU A 123 0.94 -12.89 -7.65
N GLY A 124 1.06 -12.22 -8.81
CA GLY A 124 0.06 -11.25 -9.26
C GLY A 124 0.11 -9.89 -8.53
N PRO A 125 -1.02 -9.17 -8.39
CA PRO A 125 -1.06 -7.78 -7.91
C PRO A 125 -0.98 -7.62 -6.38
N GLN A 126 -0.39 -8.57 -5.66
CA GLN A 126 -0.46 -8.69 -4.19
C GLN A 126 0.57 -7.87 -3.40
N CYS A 127 1.21 -6.87 -4.01
CA CYS A 127 2.32 -6.13 -3.40
C CYS A 127 2.04 -5.59 -1.99
N GLY A 128 0.87 -4.99 -1.78
CA GLY A 128 0.47 -4.46 -0.47
C GLY A 128 0.26 -5.54 0.58
N LEU A 129 -0.38 -6.64 0.19
CA LEU A 129 -0.66 -7.76 1.09
C LEU A 129 0.61 -8.53 1.46
N VAL A 130 1.55 -8.65 0.53
CA VAL A 130 2.89 -9.19 0.80
C VAL A 130 3.68 -8.28 1.74
N ALA A 131 3.64 -6.95 1.54
CA ALA A 131 4.29 -6.02 2.47
C ALA A 131 3.67 -6.08 3.88
N LEU A 132 2.34 -6.19 3.98
CA LEU A 132 1.64 -6.38 5.25
C LEU A 132 2.01 -7.71 5.91
N TRP A 133 2.09 -8.80 5.13
CA TRP A 133 2.52 -10.11 5.60
C TRP A 133 3.94 -10.07 6.19
N MET A 134 4.88 -9.44 5.48
CA MET A 134 6.24 -9.22 5.97
C MET A 134 6.26 -8.41 7.28
N ALA A 135 5.45 -7.35 7.36
CA ALA A 135 5.31 -6.54 8.58
C ALA A 135 4.73 -7.33 9.76
N GLY A 136 3.81 -8.27 9.49
CA GLY A 136 3.11 -9.06 10.50
C GLY A 136 4.02 -9.86 11.42
N THR A 137 5.21 -10.25 10.97
CA THR A 137 6.19 -10.98 11.81
C THR A 137 6.74 -10.14 12.96
N LEU A 138 6.57 -8.82 12.93
CA LEU A 138 6.97 -7.90 13.99
C LEU A 138 5.81 -7.49 14.91
N LEU A 139 4.56 -7.88 14.61
CA LEU A 139 3.35 -7.28 15.22
C LEU A 139 2.49 -8.23 16.06
N ALA A 140 2.48 -9.54 15.76
CA ALA A 140 1.58 -10.53 16.37
C ALA A 140 2.34 -11.83 16.72
N PRO A 141 1.77 -12.73 17.57
CA PRO A 141 2.50 -13.88 18.10
C PRO A 141 2.94 -14.89 17.01
N PRO A 142 3.86 -15.82 17.34
CA PRO A 142 4.77 -16.50 16.41
C PRO A 142 4.17 -17.36 15.29
N SER A 143 2.87 -17.67 15.30
CA SER A 143 2.26 -18.57 14.32
C SER A 143 2.05 -17.92 12.95
N GLY A 144 2.15 -16.59 12.84
CA GLY A 144 1.94 -15.85 11.60
C GLY A 144 0.54 -16.02 11.02
N ILE A 145 0.16 -15.17 10.07
CA ILE A 145 -1.05 -15.38 9.26
C ILE A 145 -0.60 -15.74 7.86
N PRO A 146 -1.10 -16.81 7.24
CA PRO A 146 -0.75 -17.15 5.86
C PRO A 146 -1.21 -16.02 4.91
N LEU A 147 -0.42 -15.74 3.87
CA LEU A 147 -0.73 -14.67 2.91
C LEU A 147 -2.12 -14.88 2.29
N GLU A 148 -2.47 -16.13 2.02
CA GLU A 148 -3.75 -16.54 1.46
C GLU A 148 -4.92 -16.02 2.31
N ARG A 149 -4.78 -16.06 3.64
CA ARG A 149 -5.82 -15.56 4.54
C ARG A 149 -5.94 -14.04 4.49
N LEU A 150 -4.84 -13.32 4.31
CA LEU A 150 -4.87 -11.85 4.11
C LEU A 150 -5.59 -11.50 2.81
N VAL A 151 -5.31 -12.24 1.72
CA VAL A 151 -5.94 -12.06 0.42
C VAL A 151 -7.44 -12.35 0.48
N GLU A 152 -7.83 -13.50 1.04
CA GLU A 152 -9.24 -13.88 1.23
C GLU A 152 -9.99 -12.80 2.00
N MET A 153 -9.46 -12.36 3.14
CA MET A 153 -10.14 -11.35 3.96
C MET A 153 -10.23 -9.99 3.26
N ALA A 154 -9.19 -9.57 2.55
CA ALA A 154 -9.23 -8.34 1.75
C ALA A 154 -10.31 -8.40 0.66
N MET A 155 -10.51 -9.56 0.03
CA MET A 155 -11.56 -9.78 -0.97
C MET A 155 -12.96 -9.82 -0.32
N GLU A 156 -13.13 -10.56 0.78
CA GLU A 156 -14.38 -10.65 1.55
C GLU A 156 -14.86 -9.26 2.03
N ARG A 157 -13.92 -8.40 2.42
CA ARG A 157 -14.18 -7.02 2.87
C ARG A 157 -14.35 -6.04 1.71
N GLY A 158 -14.14 -6.48 0.47
CA GLY A 158 -14.26 -5.65 -0.72
C GLY A 158 -13.16 -4.59 -0.84
N TYR A 159 -12.00 -4.79 -0.20
CA TYR A 159 -10.84 -3.88 -0.30
C TYR A 159 -10.03 -4.12 -1.57
N THR A 160 -10.19 -5.28 -2.19
CA THR A 160 -9.48 -5.69 -3.39
C THR A 160 -10.35 -6.59 -4.26
N ALA A 161 -10.15 -6.55 -5.57
CA ALA A 161 -10.77 -7.49 -6.49
C ALA A 161 -9.86 -8.71 -6.76
N GLN A 162 -8.54 -8.53 -6.78
CA GLN A 162 -7.58 -9.55 -7.21
C GLN A 162 -6.31 -9.63 -6.33
N GLY A 163 -6.21 -8.80 -5.28
CA GLY A 163 -5.04 -8.70 -4.40
C GLY A 163 -4.36 -7.32 -4.42
N GLU A 164 -4.72 -6.44 -5.34
CA GLU A 164 -4.28 -5.04 -5.34
C GLU A 164 -4.73 -4.29 -4.09
N MET A 165 -4.00 -3.26 -3.68
CA MET A 165 -4.43 -2.37 -2.59
C MET A 165 -4.22 -0.92 -2.97
N PHE A 166 -5.31 -0.17 -3.14
CA PHE A 166 -5.29 1.25 -3.54
C PHE A 166 -5.73 2.20 -2.42
N SER A 167 -5.86 1.70 -1.19
CA SER A 167 -6.36 2.46 -0.05
C SER A 167 -5.52 2.18 1.19
N VAL A 168 -4.82 3.20 1.70
CA VAL A 168 -4.07 3.12 2.96
C VAL A 168 -5.02 2.86 4.14
N ALA A 169 -6.21 3.46 4.11
CA ALA A 169 -7.22 3.26 5.14
C ALA A 169 -7.71 1.80 5.20
N ASP A 170 -7.98 1.18 4.05
CA ASP A 170 -8.46 -0.21 4.01
C ASP A 170 -7.34 -1.20 4.35
N MET A 171 -6.10 -0.92 3.93
CA MET A 171 -4.92 -1.65 4.41
C MET A 171 -4.80 -1.59 5.93
N GLY A 172 -5.06 -0.42 6.53
CA GLY A 172 -5.03 -0.24 7.98
C GLY A 172 -6.10 -1.05 8.70
N LYS A 173 -7.33 -1.05 8.20
CA LYS A 173 -8.42 -1.89 8.74
C LYS A 173 -8.07 -3.38 8.64
N LEU A 174 -7.55 -3.81 7.49
CA LEU A 174 -7.12 -5.19 7.27
C LEU A 174 -6.03 -5.58 8.26
N ALA A 175 -5.01 -4.73 8.45
CA ALA A 175 -3.93 -4.95 9.40
C ALA A 175 -4.44 -5.10 10.83
N GLN A 176 -5.34 -4.20 11.27
CA GLN A 176 -5.91 -4.25 12.61
C GLN A 176 -6.75 -5.50 12.83
N GLU A 177 -7.56 -5.89 11.85
CA GLU A 177 -8.45 -7.05 11.94
C GLU A 177 -7.69 -8.38 11.91
N THR A 178 -6.71 -8.49 11.02
CA THR A 178 -5.95 -9.74 10.85
C THR A 178 -4.87 -9.88 11.91
N LEU A 179 -4.04 -8.86 12.10
CA LEU A 179 -2.85 -8.94 12.97
C LEU A 179 -3.11 -8.50 14.40
N GLY A 180 -4.27 -7.90 14.69
CA GLY A 180 -4.58 -7.38 16.02
C GLY A 180 -3.65 -6.25 16.48
N CYS A 181 -2.94 -5.60 15.54
CA CYS A 181 -1.95 -4.56 15.81
C CYS A 181 -2.60 -3.18 16.00
N GLN A 182 -1.84 -2.26 16.59
CA GLN A 182 -2.18 -0.84 16.57
C GLN A 182 -1.81 -0.25 15.20
N VAL A 183 -2.70 0.56 14.65
CA VAL A 183 -2.53 1.17 13.33
C VAL A 183 -2.67 2.67 13.45
N GLU A 184 -1.71 3.39 12.88
CA GLU A 184 -1.73 4.84 12.76
C GLU A 184 -1.50 5.22 11.30
N GLN A 185 -2.52 5.83 10.69
CA GLN A 185 -2.45 6.34 9.33
C GLN A 185 -1.88 7.75 9.31
N LEU A 186 -0.83 7.93 8.52
CA LEU A 186 -0.26 9.24 8.25
C LEU A 186 -0.94 9.87 7.04
N HIS A 187 -1.09 11.19 7.08
CA HIS A 187 -1.55 12.03 5.98
C HIS A 187 -0.59 13.19 5.78
N GLY A 188 -0.48 13.68 4.54
CA GLY A 188 0.40 14.82 4.20
C GLY A 188 1.85 14.44 3.88
N GLY A 189 2.14 13.16 3.65
CA GLY A 189 3.45 12.64 3.27
C GLY A 189 4.34 12.26 4.45
N LEU A 190 5.58 11.88 4.14
CA LEU A 190 6.56 11.43 5.13
C LEU A 190 7.43 12.57 5.70
N GLY A 191 7.39 13.76 5.09
CA GLY A 191 8.19 14.93 5.52
C GLY A 191 7.53 15.77 6.63
N GLY A 192 8.08 16.95 6.87
CA GLY A 192 7.49 17.96 7.77
C GLY A 192 7.12 17.38 9.16
N PRO A 193 5.87 17.55 9.65
CA PRO A 193 5.49 17.09 10.98
C PRO A 193 5.50 15.57 11.16
N ASN A 194 5.48 14.79 10.06
CA ASN A 194 5.51 13.34 10.10
C ASN A 194 6.92 12.77 10.15
N ARG A 195 7.94 13.53 9.70
CA ARG A 195 9.31 13.03 9.57
C ARG A 195 9.85 12.44 10.86
N ALA A 196 9.83 13.22 11.95
CA ALA A 196 10.31 12.75 13.25
C ALA A 196 9.52 11.53 13.75
N ARG A 197 8.21 11.49 13.53
CA ARG A 197 7.34 10.36 13.92
C ARG A 197 7.74 9.08 13.19
N VAL A 198 7.94 9.18 11.87
CA VAL A 198 8.39 8.06 11.03
C VAL A 198 9.75 7.53 11.49
N LEU A 199 10.72 8.43 11.70
CA LEU A 199 12.06 8.02 12.11
C LEU A 199 12.06 7.37 13.49
N TRP A 200 11.36 7.95 14.47
CA TRP A 200 11.23 7.32 15.78
C TRP A 200 10.52 5.98 15.74
N HIS A 201 9.52 5.83 14.87
CA HIS A 201 8.82 4.56 14.68
C HIS A 201 9.79 3.46 14.20
N LEU A 202 10.61 3.76 13.20
CA LEU A 202 11.61 2.82 12.67
C LEU A 202 12.77 2.57 13.65
N VAL A 203 13.24 3.59 14.36
CA VAL A 203 14.25 3.44 15.42
C VAL A 203 13.74 2.52 16.54
N SER A 204 12.44 2.51 16.80
CA SER A 204 11.79 1.61 17.76
C SER A 204 11.63 0.18 17.25
N GLY A 205 12.04 -0.12 16.00
CA GLY A 205 11.92 -1.44 15.39
C GLY A 205 10.52 -1.79 14.89
N HIS A 206 9.64 -0.80 14.73
CA HIS A 206 8.28 -1.03 14.25
C HIS A 206 8.17 -0.90 12.71
N PRO A 207 7.34 -1.72 12.05
CA PRO A 207 7.20 -1.69 10.60
C PRO A 207 6.33 -0.54 10.11
N LEU A 208 6.82 0.11 9.06
CA LEU A 208 6.13 1.15 8.30
C LEU A 208 5.73 0.61 6.92
N LEU A 209 4.45 0.71 6.57
CA LEU A 209 3.99 0.41 5.20
C LEU A 209 3.88 1.69 4.38
N ILE A 210 4.51 1.69 3.20
CA ILE A 210 4.61 2.86 2.33
C ILE A 210 4.13 2.50 0.93
N PRO A 211 3.06 3.15 0.42
CA PRO A 211 2.81 3.17 -1.00
C PRO A 211 3.79 4.11 -1.69
N TYR A 212 4.37 3.68 -2.80
CA TYR A 212 5.33 4.44 -3.60
C TYR A 212 5.21 4.06 -5.07
N ASP A 213 5.84 4.82 -5.96
CA ASP A 213 5.90 4.48 -7.38
C ASP A 213 7.18 3.73 -7.68
N GLU A 214 7.04 2.54 -8.27
CA GLU A 214 8.16 1.62 -8.48
C GLU A 214 8.79 1.77 -9.88
N ASP A 215 10.13 1.80 -9.94
CA ASP A 215 10.88 1.68 -11.18
C ASP A 215 11.29 0.23 -11.52
N PHE A 216 11.95 0.03 -12.66
CA PHE A 216 12.36 -1.30 -13.15
C PHE A 216 13.35 -2.00 -12.22
N ASN A 217 14.13 -1.24 -11.43
CA ASN A 217 15.05 -1.75 -10.42
C ASN A 217 14.41 -1.82 -9.02
N HIS A 218 13.09 -1.62 -8.94
CA HIS A 218 12.29 -1.57 -7.72
C HIS A 218 12.53 -0.36 -6.80
N GLU A 219 13.40 0.57 -7.17
CA GLU A 219 13.60 1.82 -6.43
C GLU A 219 12.41 2.77 -6.58
N PRO A 220 12.25 3.75 -5.66
CA PRO A 220 11.22 4.76 -5.78
C PRO A 220 11.48 5.71 -6.96
N CYS A 221 10.42 6.00 -7.70
CA CYS A 221 10.44 6.91 -8.85
C CYS A 221 9.21 7.81 -8.88
N HIS A 222 9.14 8.68 -9.89
CA HIS A 222 8.04 9.65 -10.07
C HIS A 222 7.27 9.34 -11.36
N ARG A 223 6.23 8.51 -11.30
CA ARG A 223 5.40 8.07 -12.44
C ARG A 223 3.90 8.33 -12.25
N LYS A 224 3.57 9.32 -11.42
CA LYS A 224 2.24 9.81 -11.06
C LYS A 224 1.31 8.78 -10.44
N GLY A 225 1.81 7.67 -9.91
CA GLY A 225 1.01 6.55 -9.41
C GLY A 225 0.76 5.45 -10.44
N HIS A 226 1.23 5.60 -11.69
CA HIS A 226 1.03 4.60 -12.74
C HIS A 226 1.71 3.26 -12.43
N LYS A 227 2.73 3.28 -11.58
CA LYS A 227 3.44 2.12 -11.07
C LYS A 227 3.32 2.04 -9.54
N ALA A 228 2.19 2.50 -9.00
CA ALA A 228 1.95 2.44 -7.57
C ALA A 228 2.12 1.00 -7.07
N HIS A 229 2.93 0.90 -6.04
CA HIS A 229 3.42 -0.30 -5.39
C HIS A 229 3.47 -0.07 -3.88
N TRP A 230 3.72 -1.14 -3.13
CA TRP A 230 3.83 -1.09 -1.68
C TRP A 230 5.15 -1.69 -1.23
N ALA A 231 5.72 -1.08 -0.19
CA ALA A 231 6.87 -1.61 0.51
C ALA A 231 6.62 -1.61 2.02
N VAL A 232 7.38 -2.45 2.70
CA VAL A 232 7.57 -2.40 4.14
C VAL A 232 8.97 -1.86 4.42
N SER A 233 9.08 -0.83 5.25
CA SER A 233 10.34 -0.39 5.83
C SER A 233 10.40 -0.86 7.28
N THR A 234 11.46 -1.59 7.63
CA THR A 234 11.68 -2.10 9.00
C THR A 234 13.01 -1.66 9.59
N GLY A 235 13.70 -0.75 8.89
CA GLY A 235 14.94 -0.19 9.36
C GLY A 235 15.20 1.20 8.79
N VAL A 236 16.11 1.90 9.46
CA VAL A 236 16.60 3.21 9.07
C VAL A 236 18.10 3.26 9.30
N LEU A 237 18.81 3.86 8.35
CA LEU A 237 20.22 4.18 8.44
C LEU A 237 20.36 5.70 8.60
N LEU A 238 20.91 6.13 9.73
CA LEU A 238 21.06 7.54 10.09
C LEU A 238 22.53 7.96 9.96
N GLY A 239 22.81 8.91 9.08
CA GLY A 239 24.08 9.62 9.02
C GLY A 239 24.08 10.80 9.98
N VAL A 240 24.83 10.69 11.07
CA VAL A 240 24.91 11.66 12.17
C VAL A 240 26.33 12.18 12.35
N ARG A 241 26.49 13.38 12.92
CA ARG A 241 27.82 13.95 13.20
C ARG A 241 28.55 13.27 14.36
N ALA A 242 27.80 12.71 15.30
CA ALA A 242 28.33 12.02 16.47
C ALA A 242 27.37 10.92 16.91
N VAL A 243 27.89 9.71 17.12
CA VAL A 243 27.13 8.62 17.74
C VAL A 243 27.06 8.82 19.26
N PRO A 244 25.90 8.56 19.90
CA PRO A 244 25.80 8.60 21.35
C PRO A 244 26.79 7.62 22.01
N ARG A 245 27.35 7.99 23.16
CA ARG A 245 28.39 7.19 23.83
C ARG A 245 27.89 5.87 24.40
N LEU A 246 26.61 5.77 24.73
CA LEU A 246 26.04 4.65 25.46
C LEU A 246 25.12 3.82 24.57
N GLY A 247 25.37 2.51 24.57
CA GLY A 247 24.47 1.52 23.97
C GLY A 247 24.65 1.33 22.46
N TYR A 248 25.78 1.75 21.89
CA TYR A 248 26.14 1.52 20.50
C TYR A 248 27.50 0.82 20.38
N SER A 249 27.63 -0.09 19.41
CA SER A 249 28.88 -0.75 19.05
C SER A 249 29.17 -0.57 17.57
N GLU A 250 30.43 -0.29 17.23
CA GLU A 250 30.88 -0.22 15.85
C GLU A 250 30.84 -1.61 15.19
N ASP A 251 30.47 -1.65 13.91
CA ASP A 251 30.48 -2.87 13.12
C ASP A 251 31.93 -3.32 12.87
N PRO A 252 32.27 -4.59 13.13
CA PRO A 252 33.64 -5.09 13.00
C PRO A 252 34.15 -5.11 11.54
N GLU A 253 33.26 -5.04 10.55
CA GLU A 253 33.60 -5.14 9.13
C GLU A 253 33.39 -3.82 8.36
N LEU A 254 32.65 -2.87 8.95
CA LEU A 254 32.26 -1.61 8.34
C LEU A 254 32.61 -0.44 9.27
N PRO A 255 33.85 0.08 9.19
CA PRO A 255 34.28 1.22 10.00
C PRO A 255 33.34 2.41 9.86
N GLY A 256 33.01 3.06 10.97
CA GLY A 256 32.08 4.19 11.03
C GLY A 256 30.60 3.82 11.03
N LEU A 257 30.24 2.54 10.88
CA LEU A 257 28.88 2.03 11.07
C LEU A 257 28.70 1.53 12.50
N PHE A 258 27.61 1.92 13.14
CA PHE A 258 27.26 1.57 14.50
C PHE A 258 25.89 0.90 14.57
N HIS A 259 25.73 0.00 15.52
CA HIS A 259 24.48 -0.69 15.81
C HIS A 259 24.11 -0.51 17.28
N PRO A 260 22.81 -0.44 17.62
CA PRO A 260 22.39 -0.52 19.02
C PRO A 260 22.81 -1.87 19.59
N VAL A 261 23.41 -1.86 20.78
CA VAL A 261 23.79 -3.08 21.49
C VAL A 261 22.50 -3.76 21.97
N PRO A 262 22.24 -5.03 21.59
CA PRO A 262 21.06 -5.75 22.04
C PRO A 262 20.96 -5.75 23.57
N THR A 263 19.73 -5.73 24.08
CA THR A 263 19.39 -5.80 25.52
C THR A 263 20.00 -4.72 26.41
N THR A 264 20.70 -3.73 25.84
CA THR A 264 21.27 -2.59 26.57
C THR A 264 20.45 -1.33 26.29
N PRO A 265 20.02 -0.58 27.31
CA PRO A 265 19.43 0.74 27.11
C PRO A 265 20.42 1.62 26.36
N HIS A 266 19.98 2.21 25.25
CA HIS A 266 20.79 3.14 24.47
C HIS A 266 20.18 4.53 24.53
N GLN A 267 21.05 5.54 24.50
CA GLN A 267 20.59 6.92 24.38
C GLN A 267 19.99 7.12 22.98
N PRO A 268 18.82 7.75 22.84
CA PRO A 268 18.24 8.00 21.52
C PRO A 268 19.19 8.84 20.65
N PRO A 269 19.37 8.51 19.36
CA PRO A 269 20.24 9.27 18.48
C PRO A 269 19.60 10.64 18.16
N ALA A 270 20.43 11.64 17.87
CA ALA A 270 19.94 12.89 17.31
C ALA A 270 19.48 12.61 15.86
N LEU A 271 18.17 12.75 15.60
CA LEU A 271 17.64 12.56 14.26
C LEU A 271 18.11 13.70 13.34
N PRO A 272 18.60 13.39 12.13
CA PRO A 272 18.91 14.41 11.13
C PRO A 272 17.69 15.26 10.79
N GLU A 273 17.79 16.58 11.03
CA GLU A 273 16.76 17.53 10.66
C GLU A 273 16.60 17.60 9.13
N GLU A 274 15.40 17.94 8.66
CA GLU A 274 15.11 18.10 7.23
C GLU A 274 15.93 19.27 6.65
N GLY A 275 16.63 19.03 5.53
CA GLY A 275 17.55 20.01 4.94
C GLY A 275 18.87 20.23 5.69
N SER A 276 19.14 19.45 6.76
CA SER A 276 20.43 19.49 7.45
C SER A 276 21.51 18.72 6.71
N ALA A 277 22.75 18.83 7.19
CA ALA A 277 23.89 18.09 6.64
C ALA A 277 23.90 16.59 7.00
N GLY A 278 22.92 16.07 7.76
CA GLY A 278 22.82 14.62 8.00
C GLY A 278 22.22 13.87 6.81
N ALA A 279 22.14 12.54 6.91
CA ALA A 279 21.58 11.70 5.87
C ALA A 279 20.62 10.66 6.47
N VAL A 280 19.59 10.28 5.72
CA VAL A 280 18.62 9.28 6.17
C VAL A 280 18.30 8.36 5.01
N TYR A 281 18.45 7.05 5.23
CA TYR A 281 18.03 6.02 4.30
C TYR A 281 17.05 5.06 4.96
N LEU A 282 16.06 4.62 4.19
CA LEU A 282 15.12 3.59 4.60
C LEU A 282 15.60 2.23 4.11
N LEU A 283 15.61 1.27 5.03
CA LEU A 283 15.85 -0.12 4.70
C LEU A 283 14.51 -0.80 4.47
N SER A 284 14.25 -1.17 3.21
CA SER A 284 12.91 -1.55 2.75
C SER A 284 12.89 -2.88 1.99
N LYS A 285 11.76 -3.58 2.05
CA LYS A 285 11.43 -4.77 1.27
C LYS A 285 10.10 -4.61 0.55
N GLN A 286 9.96 -5.35 -0.55
CA GLN A 286 8.79 -5.37 -1.41
C GLN A 286 8.66 -6.73 -2.10
N GLY A 287 7.48 -7.05 -2.65
CA GLY A 287 7.12 -8.39 -3.12
C GLY A 287 7.80 -8.90 -4.40
N LYS A 288 8.72 -8.17 -5.02
CA LYS A 288 9.39 -8.53 -6.28
C LYS A 288 10.88 -8.78 -6.11
N SER A 289 11.38 -8.72 -4.88
CA SER A 289 12.78 -8.99 -4.56
C SER A 289 12.90 -9.74 -3.24
N TRP A 290 13.94 -10.57 -3.12
CA TRP A 290 14.33 -11.17 -1.84
C TRP A 290 15.20 -10.27 -0.98
N HIS A 291 15.86 -9.30 -1.62
CA HIS A 291 16.86 -8.47 -0.99
C HIS A 291 16.24 -7.20 -0.42
N TYR A 292 16.78 -6.76 0.70
CA TYR A 292 16.60 -5.39 1.17
C TYR A 292 17.10 -4.41 0.12
N GLN A 293 16.46 -3.24 0.12
CA GLN A 293 16.87 -2.08 -0.64
C GLN A 293 17.13 -0.93 0.31
N LEU A 294 18.09 -0.09 -0.05
CA LEU A 294 18.49 1.09 0.69
C LEU A 294 18.06 2.32 -0.10
N TRP A 295 16.97 2.95 0.33
CA TRP A 295 16.38 4.08 -0.37
C TRP A 295 16.67 5.38 0.34
N ASP A 296 17.00 6.42 -0.41
CA ASP A 296 17.08 7.77 0.13
C ASP A 296 15.70 8.19 0.66
N TYR A 297 15.65 8.74 1.88
CA TYR A 297 14.38 9.06 2.53
C TYR A 297 13.56 10.08 1.74
N ASP A 298 14.23 11.09 1.19
CA ASP A 298 13.56 12.18 0.48
C ASP A 298 13.04 11.68 -0.88
N GLN A 299 13.75 10.76 -1.53
CA GLN A 299 13.25 10.06 -2.73
C GLN A 299 11.97 9.26 -2.44
N VAL A 300 11.88 8.56 -1.31
CA VAL A 300 10.67 7.82 -0.91
C VAL A 300 9.52 8.78 -0.60
N ARG A 301 9.81 9.86 0.15
CA ARG A 301 8.84 10.93 0.46
C ARG A 301 8.23 11.50 -0.82
N ASP A 302 9.06 11.85 -1.79
CA ASP A 302 8.62 12.50 -3.02
C ASP A 302 7.84 11.51 -3.91
N SER A 303 8.28 10.25 -3.98
CA SER A 303 7.57 9.17 -4.69
C SER A 303 6.17 8.91 -4.11
N ASN A 304 6.02 8.96 -2.77
CA ASN A 304 4.73 8.82 -2.08
C ASN A 304 3.80 10.03 -2.30
N LEU A 305 4.35 11.24 -2.31
CA LEU A 305 3.59 12.50 -2.47
C LEU A 305 3.03 12.69 -3.89
N GLN A 306 3.53 11.96 -4.87
CA GLN A 306 3.12 12.11 -6.27
C GLN A 306 2.20 10.98 -6.77
N LEU A 307 1.71 10.10 -5.90
CA LEU A 307 0.79 9.01 -6.27
C LEU A 307 -0.63 9.54 -6.54
N THR A 308 -0.86 10.11 -7.72
CA THR A 308 -2.08 10.86 -7.99
C THR A 308 -3.06 10.18 -8.95
N ASP A 309 -2.54 9.42 -9.90
CA ASP A 309 -3.24 9.01 -11.10
C ASP A 309 -3.35 7.48 -11.16
N PHE A 310 -4.53 7.00 -11.56
CA PHE A 310 -4.71 5.59 -11.87
C PHE A 310 -4.04 5.27 -13.21
N SER A 311 -3.34 4.14 -13.26
CA SER A 311 -2.56 3.75 -14.43
C SER A 311 -3.44 3.58 -15.68
N PRO A 312 -3.16 4.28 -16.80
CA PRO A 312 -3.93 4.12 -18.03
C PRO A 312 -3.90 2.69 -18.57
N SER A 313 -2.79 1.96 -18.36
CA SER A 313 -2.70 0.56 -18.79
C SER A 313 -3.63 -0.34 -17.96
N ARG A 314 -3.79 -0.06 -16.66
CA ARG A 314 -4.76 -0.80 -15.80
C ARG A 314 -6.19 -0.42 -16.17
N ALA A 315 -6.45 0.84 -16.52
CA ALA A 315 -7.78 1.26 -16.97
C ALA A 315 -8.22 0.59 -18.28
N ALA A 316 -7.26 0.23 -19.14
CA ALA A 316 -7.51 -0.36 -20.45
C ALA A 316 -7.43 -1.89 -20.50
N ASP A 317 -7.10 -2.57 -19.40
CA ASP A 317 -6.85 -4.02 -19.40
C ASP A 317 -8.11 -4.89 -19.21
N GLY A 318 -9.28 -4.26 -19.06
CA GLY A 318 -10.57 -4.93 -18.92
C GLY A 318 -10.82 -5.58 -17.56
N ARG A 319 -9.95 -5.36 -16.56
CA ARG A 319 -10.10 -5.92 -15.22
C ARG A 319 -10.86 -4.99 -14.29
N ALA A 320 -11.48 -5.58 -13.28
CA ALA A 320 -12.05 -4.85 -12.16
C ALA A 320 -10.97 -4.48 -11.14
N TYR A 321 -11.06 -3.26 -10.61
CA TYR A 321 -10.17 -2.73 -9.58
C TYR A 321 -10.98 -2.05 -8.49
N VAL A 322 -10.62 -2.32 -7.24
CA VAL A 322 -11.18 -1.56 -6.11
C VAL A 322 -10.32 -0.31 -5.91
N VAL A 323 -10.85 0.84 -6.34
CA VAL A 323 -10.21 2.15 -6.17
C VAL A 323 -11.14 3.04 -5.34
N PRO A 324 -10.66 3.71 -4.28
CA PRO A 324 -11.51 4.53 -3.44
C PRO A 324 -12.08 5.73 -4.19
N ALA A 325 -13.16 6.30 -3.65
CA ALA A 325 -13.71 7.56 -4.14
C ALA A 325 -12.62 8.65 -4.08
N GLY A 326 -12.43 9.37 -5.19
CA GLY A 326 -11.31 10.31 -5.35
C GLY A 326 -10.03 9.69 -5.94
N GLY A 327 -10.06 8.40 -6.31
CA GLY A 327 -9.01 7.74 -7.07
C GLY A 327 -7.76 7.41 -6.25
N VAL A 328 -6.67 7.10 -6.96
CA VAL A 328 -5.35 6.80 -6.35
C VAL A 328 -4.87 7.95 -5.46
N ARG A 329 -5.13 9.21 -5.87
CA ARG A 329 -4.80 10.38 -5.04
C ARG A 329 -5.41 10.28 -3.64
N ALA A 330 -6.72 10.06 -3.55
CA ALA A 330 -7.40 9.98 -2.25
C ALA A 330 -6.99 8.74 -1.45
N GLY A 331 -6.65 7.66 -2.15
CA GLY A 331 -6.31 6.38 -1.52
C GLY A 331 -4.88 6.25 -1.02
N LEU A 332 -3.88 6.80 -1.73
CA LEU A 332 -2.45 6.53 -1.51
C LEU A 332 -1.58 7.80 -1.35
N CYS A 333 -1.91 8.89 -2.04
CA CYS A 333 -1.05 10.08 -2.10
C CYS A 333 -0.76 10.65 -0.72
N GLY A 334 0.53 10.77 -0.37
CA GLY A 334 0.93 11.37 0.90
C GLY A 334 0.44 10.59 2.13
N GLN A 335 0.18 9.30 1.99
CA GLN A 335 -0.33 8.45 3.07
C GLN A 335 0.59 7.26 3.30
N ALA A 336 0.65 6.79 4.55
CA ALA A 336 1.43 5.63 4.97
C ALA A 336 0.85 5.05 6.28
N LEU A 337 1.26 3.85 6.67
CA LEU A 337 0.83 3.22 7.93
C LEU A 337 2.01 2.97 8.86
N LEU A 338 1.91 3.48 10.08
CA LEU A 338 2.73 3.07 11.20
C LEU A 338 2.00 1.95 11.94
N LEU A 339 2.63 0.78 12.05
CA LEU A 339 2.04 -0.40 12.69
C LEU A 339 2.81 -0.72 13.97
N ARG A 340 2.12 -0.97 15.08
CA ARG A 340 2.77 -1.34 16.35
C ARG A 340 2.14 -2.60 16.94
N PRO A 341 2.91 -3.45 17.65
CA PRO A 341 2.31 -4.48 18.49
C PRO A 341 1.28 -3.87 19.43
N ARG A 342 0.23 -4.62 19.75
CA ARG A 342 -0.70 -4.19 20.79
C ARG A 342 -0.04 -4.42 22.13
N ASP A 343 0.03 -3.38 22.97
CA ASP A 343 0.57 -3.51 24.32
C ASP A 343 -0.16 -4.65 25.05
N SER A 344 0.58 -5.65 25.54
CA SER A 344 0.06 -6.68 26.43
C SER A 344 -0.23 -6.04 27.79
N SER A 345 -1.29 -5.25 27.85
CA SER A 345 -1.84 -4.66 29.06
C SER A 345 -3.07 -5.44 29.47
N HIS A 346 -2.85 -6.51 30.23
CA HIS A 346 -3.84 -7.11 31.13
C HIS A 346 -3.15 -7.65 32.38
#